data_AF-A0A924FH95-F1
#
_entry.id   AF-A0A924FH95-F1
#
_cell.length_a   1.000
_cell.length_b   1.000
_cell.length_c   1.000
_cell.angle_alpha   90.00
_cell.angle_beta   90.00
_cell.angle_gamma   90.00
#
_symmetry.space_group_name_H-M   'P 1'
#
loop_
_entity.id
_entity.type
_entity.pdbx_description
1 polymer ?
#
loop_
_entity_poly.entity_id
_entity_poly.type
_entity_poly.pdbx_seq_one_letter_code
_entity_poly.pdbx_strand_id
1 'polypeptide(L)'
;MRLLTGLLNGILCTGLSISSYAQTVNTAKMPPAASTVSRDSLVQALIGTWEIDLRPSPDAAPYLKKFVVTGYTDDSLNGVFYDTVFSDGKINTAWGKIYFAFTTADRSGTYYHNGYLYENKLYGMSYSTGRGFVIPWFSVRKK
;
A
#
# COMPACT_ATOMS: atom_id res chain seq x y z
N MET A 1 -30.77 -15.13 -74.34
CA MET A 1 -29.67 -15.90 -74.96
C MET A 1 -28.35 -15.18 -74.72
N ARG A 2 -27.59 -15.59 -73.69
CA ARG A 2 -26.13 -15.74 -73.65
C ARG A 2 -25.73 -16.18 -72.22
N LEU A 3 -25.33 -17.44 -72.13
CA LEU A 3 -24.60 -18.08 -71.02
C LEU A 3 -23.10 -17.81 -71.18
N LEU A 4 -22.35 -17.84 -70.06
CA LEU A 4 -20.95 -18.29 -69.84
C LEU A 4 -20.45 -17.63 -68.53
N THR A 5 -20.42 -18.30 -67.35
CA THR A 5 -19.42 -19.24 -66.76
C THR A 5 -18.13 -18.61 -66.21
N GLY A 6 -17.77 -18.99 -64.97
CA GLY A 6 -16.44 -18.87 -64.34
C GLY A 6 -16.38 -17.82 -63.22
N LEU A 7 -15.75 -17.99 -62.05
CA LEU A 7 -14.93 -19.04 -61.45
C LEU A 7 -14.79 -18.72 -59.95
N LEU A 8 -14.58 -19.75 -59.13
CA LEU A 8 -14.20 -19.70 -57.70
C LEU A 8 -13.02 -18.73 -57.45
N ASN A 9 -12.99 -18.08 -56.28
CA ASN A 9 -11.96 -18.28 -55.23
C ASN A 9 -11.92 -17.11 -54.24
N GLY A 10 -11.75 -17.43 -52.95
CA GLY A 10 -11.16 -16.49 -51.99
C GLY A 10 -11.91 -16.32 -50.67
N ILE A 11 -12.03 -17.40 -49.88
CA ILE A 11 -12.17 -17.25 -48.42
C ILE A 11 -10.82 -16.77 -47.91
N LEU A 12 -10.72 -15.53 -47.40
CA LEU A 12 -9.58 -15.11 -46.60
C LEU A 12 -10.01 -15.09 -45.13
N CYS A 13 -9.72 -16.20 -44.44
CA CYS A 13 -9.71 -16.27 -42.99
C CYS A 13 -8.68 -15.28 -42.44
N THR A 14 -9.12 -14.17 -41.87
CA THR A 14 -8.30 -13.38 -40.95
C THR A 14 -8.29 -14.11 -39.60
N GLY A 15 -7.28 -14.95 -39.40
CA GLY A 15 -7.02 -15.58 -38.13
C GLY A 15 -6.72 -14.53 -37.06
N LEU A 16 -7.63 -14.38 -36.10
CA LEU A 16 -7.35 -13.75 -34.81
C LEU A 16 -6.38 -14.67 -34.06
N SER A 17 -5.10 -14.32 -34.04
CA SER A 17 -4.13 -14.94 -33.14
C SER A 17 -4.41 -14.44 -31.72
N ILE A 18 -5.18 -15.23 -30.97
CA ILE A 18 -5.28 -15.09 -29.52
C ILE A 18 -3.93 -15.55 -28.98
N SER A 19 -3.02 -14.61 -28.68
CA SER A 19 -1.84 -14.93 -27.89
C SER A 19 -2.30 -15.25 -26.47
N SER A 20 -2.57 -16.51 -26.20
CA SER A 20 -2.81 -17.01 -24.85
C SER A 20 -1.50 -16.90 -24.08
N TYR A 21 -1.33 -15.85 -23.30
CA TYR A 21 -0.36 -15.84 -22.21
C TYR A 21 -0.78 -16.91 -21.21
N ALA A 22 -0.32 -18.15 -21.42
CA ALA A 22 -0.37 -19.17 -20.40
C ALA A 22 0.57 -18.74 -19.27
N GLN A 23 0.00 -18.12 -18.23
CA GLN A 23 0.71 -17.94 -16.97
C GLN A 23 0.89 -19.34 -16.38
N THR A 24 2.05 -19.95 -16.55
CA THR A 24 2.47 -21.06 -15.69
C THR A 24 2.45 -20.53 -14.27
N VAL A 25 1.44 -20.93 -13.49
CA VAL A 25 1.37 -20.63 -12.06
C VAL A 25 2.52 -21.38 -11.42
N ASN A 26 3.64 -20.69 -11.27
CA ASN A 26 4.77 -21.20 -10.51
C ASN A 26 4.28 -21.21 -9.06
N THR A 27 3.83 -22.38 -8.56
CA THR A 27 3.52 -22.60 -7.14
C THR A 27 4.81 -22.66 -6.33
N ALA A 28 5.73 -21.73 -6.58
CA ALA A 28 6.82 -21.47 -5.67
C ALA A 28 6.17 -20.97 -4.38
N LYS A 29 5.96 -21.90 -3.45
CA LYS A 29 5.68 -21.62 -2.06
C LYS A 29 6.76 -20.63 -1.63
N MET A 30 6.39 -19.35 -1.52
CA MET A 30 7.32 -18.31 -1.09
C MET A 30 8.02 -18.84 0.16
N PRO A 31 9.36 -18.74 0.24
CA PRO A 31 10.06 -19.27 1.38
C PRO A 31 9.48 -18.61 2.63
N PRO A 32 9.07 -19.38 3.66
CA PRO A 32 8.85 -18.78 4.96
C PRO A 32 10.24 -18.42 5.45
N ALA A 33 10.68 -17.19 5.19
CA ALA A 33 11.70 -16.60 6.03
C ALA A 33 11.02 -16.42 7.39
N ALA A 34 11.11 -17.46 8.23
CA ALA A 34 10.72 -17.41 9.61
C ALA A 34 11.58 -16.33 10.26
N SER A 35 11.08 -15.09 10.27
CA SER A 35 11.65 -14.03 11.06
C SER A 35 11.61 -14.50 12.51
N THR A 36 12.78 -14.68 13.11
CA THR A 36 12.94 -14.96 14.54
C THR A 36 12.42 -13.81 15.42
N VAL A 37 12.09 -12.67 14.81
CA VAL A 37 11.46 -11.55 15.49
C VAL A 37 10.01 -11.90 15.79
N SER A 38 9.65 -11.91 17.07
CA SER A 38 8.29 -12.15 17.51
C SER A 38 7.36 -11.02 17.06
N ARG A 39 6.07 -11.35 16.89
CA ARG A 39 5.02 -10.35 16.62
C ARG A 39 5.01 -9.25 17.69
N ASP A 40 5.12 -9.64 18.96
CA ASP A 40 5.05 -8.70 20.08
C ASP A 40 6.23 -7.73 20.08
N SER A 41 7.44 -8.20 19.77
CA SER A 41 8.62 -7.34 19.64
C SER A 41 8.46 -6.34 18.48
N LEU A 42 7.85 -6.75 17.37
CA LEU A 42 7.56 -5.87 16.24
C LEU A 42 6.50 -4.81 16.58
N VAL A 43 5.44 -5.20 17.29
CA VAL A 43 4.41 -4.26 17.78
C VAL A 43 5.03 -3.29 18.77
N GLN A 44 5.81 -3.78 19.73
CA GLN A 44 6.46 -2.95 20.74
C GLN A 44 7.43 -1.94 20.13
N ALA A 45 8.13 -2.30 19.05
CA ALA A 45 9.00 -1.40 18.31
C ALA A 45 8.25 -0.26 17.60
N LEU A 46 6.96 -0.44 17.27
CA LEU A 46 6.12 0.58 16.64
C LEU A 46 5.48 1.53 17.67
N ILE A 47 5.19 1.06 18.89
CA ILE A 47 4.55 1.86 19.96
C ILE A 47 5.45 3.03 20.36
N GLY A 48 4.88 4.23 20.38
CA GLY A 48 5.58 5.44 20.79
C GLY A 48 5.06 6.69 20.10
N THR A 49 5.78 7.79 20.33
CA THR A 49 5.55 9.06 19.64
C THR A 49 6.63 9.26 18.59
N TRP A 50 6.20 9.39 17.35
CA TRP A 50 7.03 9.66 16.19
C TRP A 50 6.78 11.08 15.69
N GLU A 51 7.82 11.74 15.22
CA GLU A 51 7.69 12.96 14.42
C GLU A 51 7.84 12.58 12.96
N ILE A 52 6.86 12.92 12.13
CA ILE A 52 6.81 12.59 10.71
C ILE A 52 6.78 13.86 9.87
N ASP A 53 7.37 13.80 8.68
CA ASP A 53 7.32 14.88 7.70
C ASP A 53 6.24 14.59 6.65
N LEU A 54 5.26 15.49 6.55
CA LEU A 54 4.12 15.42 5.63
C LEU A 54 4.22 16.45 4.49
N ARG A 55 5.42 16.91 4.14
CA ARG A 55 5.58 17.90 3.07
C ARG A 55 4.95 17.42 1.75
N PRO A 56 4.29 18.30 0.98
CA PRO A 56 3.58 17.91 -0.24
C PRO A 56 4.51 17.61 -1.42
N SER A 57 5.75 18.11 -1.39
CA SER A 57 6.78 17.90 -2.40
C SER A 57 8.18 17.89 -1.78
N PRO A 58 9.21 17.36 -2.45
CA PRO A 58 10.57 17.28 -1.89
C PRO A 58 11.20 18.63 -1.55
N ASP A 59 10.89 19.67 -2.33
CA ASP A 59 11.40 21.04 -2.23
C ASP A 59 10.59 21.93 -1.25
N ALA A 60 9.40 21.50 -0.84
CA ALA A 60 8.62 22.20 0.17
C ALA A 60 9.31 22.18 1.54
N ALA A 61 9.03 23.21 2.35
CA ALA A 61 9.45 23.25 3.73
C ALA A 61 8.92 22.02 4.50
N PRO A 62 9.69 21.49 5.49
CA PRO A 62 9.24 20.36 6.30
C PRO A 62 7.88 20.62 6.94
N TYR A 63 6.98 19.65 6.87
CA TYR A 63 5.68 19.73 7.53
C TYR A 63 5.59 18.69 8.65
N LEU A 64 6.22 19.04 9.78
CA LEU A 64 6.41 18.11 10.89
C LEU A 64 5.15 17.95 11.73
N LYS A 65 4.73 16.69 11.93
CA LYS A 65 3.55 16.32 12.71
C LYS A 65 3.83 15.15 13.62
N LYS A 66 2.99 15.01 14.65
CA LYS A 66 3.02 13.86 15.55
C LYS A 66 2.26 12.69 14.92
N PHE A 67 2.87 11.51 15.02
CA PHE A 67 2.25 10.22 14.82
C PHE A 67 2.45 9.40 16.08
N VAL A 68 1.36 9.13 16.79
CA VAL A 68 1.39 8.44 18.08
C VAL A 68 0.76 7.06 17.89
N VAL A 69 1.49 6.02 18.23
CA VAL A 69 0.96 4.65 18.30
C VAL A 69 0.88 4.27 19.77
N THR A 70 -0.32 4.01 20.27
CA THR A 70 -0.57 3.71 21.69
C THR A 70 -0.57 2.21 21.98
N GLY A 71 -0.90 1.38 21.00
CA GLY A 71 -0.89 -0.08 21.16
C GLY A 71 -1.63 -0.83 20.05
N TYR A 72 -1.66 -2.15 20.19
CA TYR A 72 -2.50 -3.04 19.39
C TYR A 72 -3.36 -3.87 20.35
N THR A 73 -4.66 -3.57 20.40
CA THR A 73 -5.63 -4.24 21.30
C THR A 73 -6.89 -4.58 20.51
N ASP A 74 -7.56 -5.67 20.86
CA ASP A 74 -8.81 -6.12 20.21
C ASP A 74 -8.72 -6.19 18.68
N ASP A 75 -7.58 -6.67 18.18
CA ASP A 75 -7.25 -6.74 16.75
C ASP A 75 -7.31 -5.41 15.97
N SER A 76 -7.03 -4.32 16.69
CA SER A 76 -6.94 -2.97 16.14
C SER A 76 -5.65 -2.28 16.56
N LEU A 77 -5.00 -1.61 15.59
CA LEU A 77 -3.93 -0.66 15.88
C LEU A 77 -4.53 0.66 16.35
N ASN A 78 -4.06 1.17 17.49
CA ASN A 78 -4.59 2.37 18.13
C ASN A 78 -3.55 3.50 18.16
N GLY A 79 -4.03 4.73 18.04
CA GLY A 79 -3.16 5.90 18.01
C GLY A 79 -3.81 7.15 17.43
N VAL A 80 -2.96 8.15 17.16
CA VAL A 80 -3.33 9.47 16.65
C VAL A 80 -2.37 9.86 15.52
N PHE A 81 -2.92 10.24 14.37
CA PHE A 81 -2.20 10.74 13.20
C PHE A 81 -2.58 12.18 13.00
N TYR A 82 -1.63 13.09 13.20
CA TYR A 82 -1.87 14.54 13.09
C TYR A 82 -3.18 14.95 13.80
N ASP A 83 -3.17 14.81 15.13
CA ASP A 83 -4.27 15.18 16.03
C ASP A 83 -5.61 14.47 15.77
N THR A 84 -5.65 13.48 14.87
CA THR A 84 -6.84 12.70 14.54
C THR A 84 -6.66 11.24 14.97
N VAL A 85 -7.61 10.70 15.72
CA VAL A 85 -7.58 9.30 16.18
C VAL A 85 -7.71 8.35 14.99
N PHE A 86 -6.99 7.24 15.01
CA PHE A 86 -7.11 6.21 13.99
C PHE A 86 -8.52 5.59 13.98
N SER A 87 -8.95 5.12 12.81
CA SER A 87 -10.02 4.14 12.65
C SER A 87 -9.53 2.95 11.83
N ASP A 88 -10.12 1.78 12.06
CA ASP A 88 -9.81 0.53 11.32
C ASP A 88 -8.30 0.22 11.22
N GLY A 89 -7.60 0.29 12.37
CA GLY A 89 -6.17 0.03 12.42
C GLY A 89 -5.86 -1.46 12.22
N LYS A 90 -4.93 -1.80 11.31
CA LYS A 90 -4.50 -3.16 11.03
C LYS A 90 -2.98 -3.27 10.99
N ILE A 91 -2.46 -4.45 11.32
CA ILE A 91 -1.04 -4.78 11.21
C ILE A 91 -0.81 -6.10 10.47
N ASN A 92 0.34 -6.22 9.83
CA ASN A 92 0.85 -7.48 9.30
C ASN A 92 2.32 -7.64 9.69
N THR A 93 2.64 -8.75 10.34
CA THR A 93 4.00 -9.09 10.81
C THR A 93 4.57 -10.34 10.14
N ALA A 94 3.84 -10.97 9.20
CA ALA A 94 4.22 -12.23 8.58
C ALA A 94 5.40 -12.11 7.59
N TRP A 95 5.80 -10.88 7.25
CA TRP A 95 6.79 -10.57 6.22
C TRP A 95 8.11 -10.07 6.82
N GLY A 96 8.44 -10.50 8.04
CA GLY A 96 9.70 -10.20 8.74
C GLY A 96 9.88 -8.77 9.23
N LYS A 97 8.89 -7.89 8.99
CA LYS A 97 8.78 -6.56 9.58
C LYS A 97 7.32 -6.23 9.82
N ILE A 98 7.06 -5.18 10.60
CA ILE A 98 5.70 -4.67 10.81
C ILE A 98 5.30 -3.75 9.67
N TYR A 99 4.19 -4.11 9.03
CA TYR A 99 3.40 -3.26 8.16
C TYR A 99 2.13 -2.88 8.90
N PHE A 100 1.62 -1.70 8.65
CA PHE A 100 0.38 -1.23 9.25
C PHE A 100 -0.45 -0.41 8.26
N ALA A 101 -1.74 -0.34 8.51
CA ALA A 101 -2.66 0.56 7.86
C ALA A 101 -3.70 1.05 8.86
N PHE A 102 -4.25 2.23 8.61
CA PHE A 102 -5.37 2.80 9.37
C PHE A 102 -6.02 3.89 8.52
N THR A 103 -7.17 4.36 8.98
CA THR A 103 -7.87 5.49 8.37
C THR A 103 -7.96 6.65 9.35
N THR A 104 -8.09 7.85 8.82
CA THR A 104 -8.60 9.03 9.53
C THR A 104 -9.64 9.72 8.65
N ALA A 105 -10.40 10.65 9.19
CA ALA A 105 -11.36 11.40 8.39
C ALA A 105 -11.51 12.83 8.90
N ASP A 106 -11.74 13.76 7.98
CA ASP A 106 -12.19 15.12 8.28
C ASP A 106 -13.33 15.52 7.32
N ARG A 107 -13.68 16.81 7.29
CA ARG A 107 -14.75 17.34 6.41
C ARG A 107 -14.50 17.13 4.91
N SER A 108 -13.27 16.84 4.51
CA SER A 108 -12.83 16.55 3.15
C SER A 108 -12.92 15.06 2.80
N GLY A 109 -13.29 14.21 3.75
CA GLY A 109 -13.46 12.76 3.55
C GLY A 109 -12.40 11.92 4.26
N THR A 110 -12.35 10.65 3.87
CA THR A 110 -11.44 9.65 4.44
C THR A 110 -10.02 9.78 3.88
N TYR A 111 -9.05 9.61 4.76
CA TYR A 111 -7.65 9.41 4.44
C TYR A 111 -7.28 7.96 4.75
N TYR A 112 -6.63 7.32 3.79
CA TYR A 112 -6.08 5.98 3.94
C TYR A 112 -4.59 6.12 4.19
N HIS A 113 -4.12 5.55 5.29
CA HIS A 113 -2.72 5.59 5.67
C HIS A 113 -2.18 4.18 5.72
N ASN A 114 -0.96 4.01 5.24
CA ASN A 114 -0.22 2.77 5.40
C ASN A 114 1.26 3.05 5.59
N GLY A 115 1.97 2.10 6.20
CA GLY A 115 3.39 2.24 6.43
C GLY A 115 4.05 0.97 6.94
N TYR A 116 5.34 1.09 7.20
CA TYR A 116 6.16 0.05 7.78
C TYR A 116 7.29 0.66 8.62
N LEU A 117 7.77 -0.12 9.59
CA LEU A 117 8.97 0.20 10.34
C LEU A 117 10.15 -0.57 9.75
N TYR A 118 11.25 0.13 9.45
CA TYR A 118 12.48 -0.45 8.97
C TYR A 118 13.68 0.31 9.55
N GLU A 119 14.64 -0.40 10.15
CA GLU A 119 15.84 0.19 10.75
C GLU A 119 15.55 1.38 11.67
N ASN A 120 14.54 1.24 12.54
CA ASN A 120 14.09 2.28 13.48
C ASN A 120 13.65 3.59 12.81
N LYS A 121 13.16 3.51 11.57
CA LYS A 121 12.59 4.62 10.82
C LYS A 121 11.25 4.20 10.24
N LEU A 122 10.24 5.05 10.42
CA LEU A 122 8.94 4.88 9.78
C LEU A 122 8.98 5.40 8.37
N TYR A 123 8.29 4.66 7.52
CA TYR A 123 7.96 5.04 6.16
C TYR A 123 6.49 4.80 5.97
N GLY A 124 5.82 5.70 5.26
CA GLY A 124 4.41 5.55 4.97
C GLY A 124 3.94 6.42 3.85
N MET A 125 2.64 6.31 3.59
CA MET A 125 1.93 7.03 2.56
C MET A 125 0.53 7.37 3.05
N SER A 126 -0.01 8.49 2.57
CA SER A 126 -1.39 8.89 2.78
C SER A 126 -2.04 9.10 1.42
N TYR A 127 -3.21 8.49 1.23
CA TYR A 127 -4.05 8.65 0.06
C TYR A 127 -5.40 9.26 0.47
N SER A 128 -5.85 10.27 -0.27
CA SER A 128 -7.18 10.83 -0.10
C SER A 128 -7.81 11.12 -1.45
N THR A 129 -8.96 10.51 -1.70
CA THR A 129 -9.80 10.80 -2.87
C THR A 129 -10.35 12.21 -2.81
N GLY A 130 -10.89 12.61 -1.64
CA GLY A 130 -11.52 13.92 -1.46
C GLY A 130 -10.54 15.10 -1.54
N ARG A 131 -9.26 14.87 -1.26
CA ARG A 131 -8.19 15.87 -1.44
C ARG A 131 -7.38 15.68 -2.74
N GLY A 132 -7.60 14.59 -3.47
CA GLY A 132 -6.95 14.31 -4.75
C GLY A 132 -5.43 14.11 -4.66
N PHE A 133 -4.91 13.53 -3.57
CA PHE A 133 -3.47 13.32 -3.42
C PHE A 133 -3.07 11.92 -2.98
N VAL A 134 -1.80 11.61 -3.28
CA VAL A 134 -0.99 10.60 -2.61
C VAL A 134 0.27 11.29 -2.12
N ILE A 135 0.57 11.21 -0.83
CA ILE A 135 1.78 11.80 -0.25
C ILE A 135 2.58 10.73 0.49
N PRO A 136 3.90 10.57 0.20
CA PRO A 136 4.78 9.79 1.05
C PRO A 136 5.12 10.58 2.31
N TRP A 137 5.42 9.88 3.39
CA TRP A 137 5.92 10.46 4.63
C TRP A 137 6.88 9.51 5.33
N PHE A 138 7.73 10.06 6.18
CA PHE A 138 8.70 9.28 6.94
C PHE A 138 8.96 9.93 8.29
N SER A 139 9.37 9.13 9.28
CA SER A 139 9.79 9.68 10.56
C SER A 139 11.10 10.43 10.40
N VAL A 140 11.18 11.59 11.04
CA VAL A 140 12.43 12.32 11.24
C VAL A 140 12.97 11.99 12.63
N ARG A 141 14.29 11.99 12.79
CA ARG A 141 14.90 11.87 14.12
C ARG A 141 14.61 13.17 14.86
N LYS A 142 14.09 13.08 16.09
CA LYS A 142 14.20 14.21 17.02
C LYS A 142 15.67 14.55 17.16
N LYS A 143 16.02 15.80 16.90
CA LYS A 143 17.35 16.34 17.19
C LYS A 143 17.60 16.33 18.70
#